data_AF-A0A6J1X4A8-F1
#
_entry.id   AF-A0A6J1X4A8-F1
#
_cell.length_a   1.000
_cell.length_b   1.000
_cell.length_c   1.000
_cell.angle_alpha   90.00
_cell.angle_beta   90.00
_cell.angle_gamma   90.00
#
_symmetry.space_group_name_H-M   'P 1'
#
loop_
_entity.id
_entity.type
_entity.pdbx_description
1 polymer ?
#
loop_
_entity_poly.entity_id
_entity_poly.type
_entity_poly.pdbx_seq_one_letter_code
_entity_poly.pdbx_strand_id
1 'polypeptide(L)'
;MKIICNKSNPPLGGLLAVNLYRSLGNTIEVTWGNESTVTLPKSSKPLPYGTSNDLIRILENSFNKSAGLLQKVTMNHWLSFSLILDDEIPKSVEYLDKTLGPLTYLVGESISVSDLAVFSILYVSAKFKEIKNSNPPNNIIRWMKLIQAQPPIADALKEIPSDVIENLSKASSRRSPSTNPESGARQEGKFVELPHAEMGKVVVRFPPEASGYLHIGHAKAALLNQYYQQAFQGKLVMRFDDTNPAKENAEFEKVILEDVEMLEIKPDMFTHTSQYFDLMLQYCEKLIKEGKAFVDDTPAEQMKNEREQKIDSKNKNNSVEKNMKLWEEMKKGSDIGVQCCVRAKIDMQSANGCLRDPTIYRCKPETHPRTGNQYKYVYRLIQY
;
A
#
# COMPACT_ATOMS: atom_id res chain seq x y z
N MET A 1 -11.48 26.23 -18.41
CA MET A 1 -11.31 24.76 -18.19
C MET A 1 -12.42 24.06 -18.93
N LYS A 2 -12.18 22.92 -19.58
CA LYS A 2 -13.23 22.13 -20.25
C LYS A 2 -13.45 20.81 -19.52
N ILE A 3 -14.69 20.45 -19.24
CA ILE A 3 -15.05 19.23 -18.51
C ILE A 3 -16.05 18.45 -19.35
N ILE A 4 -15.78 17.17 -19.56
CA ILE A 4 -16.72 16.21 -20.14
C ILE A 4 -17.24 15.35 -18.99
N CYS A 5 -18.57 15.32 -18.83
CA CYS A 5 -19.26 14.54 -17.81
C CYS A 5 -19.92 13.31 -18.43
N ASN A 6 -19.72 12.15 -17.81
CA ASN A 6 -20.38 10.92 -18.22
C ASN A 6 -21.88 10.95 -17.89
N LYS A 7 -22.74 10.80 -18.91
CA LYS A 7 -24.20 10.77 -18.75
C LYS A 7 -24.71 9.58 -17.92
N SER A 8 -24.01 8.45 -17.97
CA SER A 8 -24.38 7.21 -17.29
C SER A 8 -23.93 7.18 -15.82
N ASN A 9 -22.93 7.98 -15.45
CA ASN A 9 -22.47 8.14 -14.07
C ASN A 9 -22.17 9.63 -13.76
N PRO A 10 -23.21 10.45 -13.56
CA PRO A 10 -23.04 11.90 -13.47
C PRO A 10 -22.40 12.33 -12.14
N PRO A 11 -21.34 13.18 -12.15
CA PRO A 11 -20.65 13.63 -10.94
C PRO A 11 -21.37 14.81 -10.29
N LEU A 12 -22.52 14.59 -9.63
CA LEU A 12 -23.36 15.67 -9.10
C LEU A 12 -22.59 16.68 -8.22
N GLY A 13 -21.83 16.22 -7.22
CA GLY A 13 -21.06 17.12 -6.35
C GLY A 13 -20.02 17.95 -7.14
N GLY A 14 -19.42 17.36 -8.16
CA GLY A 14 -18.49 18.04 -9.06
C GLY A 14 -19.19 19.09 -9.94
N LEU A 15 -20.39 18.79 -10.47
CA LEU A 15 -21.20 19.75 -11.23
C LEU A 15 -21.64 20.94 -10.37
N LEU A 16 -22.03 20.69 -9.12
CA LEU A 16 -22.33 21.75 -8.17
C LEU A 16 -21.08 22.61 -7.92
N ALA A 17 -19.91 21.99 -7.76
CA ALA A 17 -18.64 22.71 -7.58
C ALA A 17 -18.26 23.54 -8.82
N VAL A 18 -18.53 23.04 -10.04
CA VAL A 18 -18.32 23.81 -11.28
C VAL A 18 -19.12 25.11 -11.24
N ASN A 19 -20.42 25.03 -10.90
CA ASN A 19 -21.28 26.21 -10.87
C ASN A 19 -20.93 27.17 -9.73
N LEU A 20 -20.49 26.65 -8.58
CA LEU A 20 -19.90 27.49 -7.53
C LEU A 20 -18.71 28.29 -8.10
N TYR A 21 -17.74 27.64 -8.76
CA TYR A 21 -16.59 28.36 -9.32
C TYR A 21 -16.93 29.28 -10.50
N ARG A 22 -17.95 28.97 -11.30
CA ARG A 22 -18.46 29.88 -12.33
C ARG A 22 -19.00 31.17 -11.72
N SER A 23 -19.74 31.08 -10.61
CA SER A 23 -20.24 32.27 -9.89
C SER A 23 -19.13 33.15 -9.32
N LEU A 24 -17.94 32.57 -9.06
CA LEU A 24 -16.73 33.29 -8.66
C LEU A 24 -15.94 33.88 -9.85
N GLY A 25 -16.50 33.86 -11.07
CA GLY A 25 -15.91 34.47 -12.27
C GLY A 25 -15.00 33.54 -13.10
N ASN A 26 -14.96 32.24 -12.82
CA ASN A 26 -14.11 31.30 -13.55
C ASN A 26 -14.79 30.75 -14.81
N THR A 27 -14.08 30.76 -15.95
CA THR A 27 -14.59 30.19 -17.20
C THR A 27 -14.42 28.66 -17.23
N ILE A 28 -15.54 27.95 -17.05
CA ILE A 28 -15.60 26.47 -17.08
C ILE A 28 -16.68 26.03 -18.07
N GLU A 29 -16.28 25.36 -19.15
CA GLU A 29 -17.18 24.73 -20.12
C GLU A 29 -17.49 23.30 -19.68
N VAL A 30 -18.78 22.92 -19.68
CA VAL A 30 -19.22 21.56 -19.34
C VAL A 30 -19.96 20.98 -20.54
N THR A 31 -19.55 19.80 -20.99
CA THR A 31 -20.24 19.02 -22.02
C THR A 31 -20.57 17.62 -21.49
N TRP A 32 -21.58 16.99 -22.08
CA TRP A 32 -22.02 15.65 -21.71
C TRP A 32 -21.57 14.63 -22.74
N GLY A 33 -21.01 13.52 -22.30
CA GLY A 33 -20.52 12.44 -23.15
C GLY A 33 -20.55 11.07 -22.47
N ASN A 34 -19.79 10.13 -23.02
CA ASN A 34 -19.67 8.75 -22.51
C ASN A 34 -18.46 8.56 -21.58
N GLU A 35 -17.60 9.58 -21.47
CA GLU A 35 -16.37 9.56 -20.67
C GLU A 35 -16.36 10.72 -19.68
N SER A 36 -15.58 10.57 -18.61
CA SER A 36 -15.36 11.59 -17.58
C SER A 36 -13.96 12.14 -17.73
N THR A 37 -13.80 13.31 -18.35
CA THR A 37 -12.48 13.92 -18.56
C THR A 37 -12.46 15.42 -18.27
N VAL A 38 -11.29 15.95 -17.94
CA VAL A 38 -11.04 17.37 -17.71
C VAL A 38 -9.81 17.83 -18.50
N THR A 39 -9.94 18.97 -19.18
CA THR A 39 -8.86 19.64 -19.89
C THR A 39 -8.56 20.96 -19.20
N LEU A 40 -7.38 21.04 -18.58
CA LEU A 40 -6.90 22.23 -17.89
C LEU A 40 -6.53 23.33 -18.90
N PRO A 41 -6.66 24.63 -18.55
CA PRO A 41 -6.38 25.73 -19.48
C PRO A 41 -4.98 25.75 -20.11
N LYS A 42 -3.98 25.14 -19.45
CA LYS A 42 -2.57 25.08 -19.91
C LYS A 42 -2.15 23.71 -20.45
N SER A 43 -3.08 22.77 -20.59
CA SER A 43 -2.81 21.40 -21.06
C SER A 43 -3.63 21.10 -22.31
N SER A 44 -3.00 20.52 -23.32
CA SER A 44 -3.69 19.98 -24.50
C SER A 44 -4.21 18.56 -24.29
N LYS A 45 -3.74 17.86 -23.25
CA LYS A 45 -4.15 16.47 -22.95
C LYS A 45 -5.33 16.45 -21.96
N PRO A 46 -6.43 15.73 -22.29
CA PRO A 46 -7.52 15.48 -21.35
C PRO A 46 -7.08 14.51 -20.26
N LEU A 47 -7.48 14.76 -19.02
CA LEU A 47 -7.23 13.91 -17.87
C LEU A 47 -8.52 13.18 -17.49
N PRO A 48 -8.53 11.84 -17.41
CA PRO A 48 -9.70 11.12 -16.92
C PRO A 48 -9.89 11.32 -15.41
N TYR A 49 -11.14 11.35 -14.96
CA TYR A 49 -11.48 11.32 -13.53
C TYR A 49 -12.55 10.25 -13.27
N GLY A 50 -12.45 9.56 -12.13
CA GLY A 50 -13.29 8.40 -11.82
C GLY A 50 -14.54 8.74 -11.00
N THR A 51 -14.44 9.74 -10.12
CA THR A 51 -15.49 10.07 -9.15
C THR A 51 -15.84 11.55 -9.14
N SER A 52 -16.98 11.88 -8.53
CA SER A 52 -17.37 13.27 -8.26
C SER A 52 -16.33 14.00 -7.40
N ASN A 53 -15.69 13.29 -6.46
CA ASN A 53 -14.69 13.87 -5.56
C ASN A 53 -13.38 14.17 -6.29
N ASP A 54 -13.00 13.37 -7.29
CA ASP A 54 -11.83 13.67 -8.13
C ASP A 54 -12.02 14.99 -8.87
N LEU A 55 -13.21 15.20 -9.45
CA LEU A 55 -13.53 16.45 -10.12
C LEU A 55 -13.50 17.64 -9.15
N ILE A 56 -14.07 17.49 -7.95
CA ILE A 56 -14.00 18.51 -6.90
C ILE A 56 -12.54 18.87 -6.56
N ARG A 57 -11.69 17.86 -6.35
CA ARG A 57 -10.26 18.07 -6.03
C ARG A 57 -9.52 18.80 -7.16
N ILE A 58 -9.82 18.47 -8.41
CA ILE A 58 -9.23 19.14 -9.57
C ILE A 58 -9.64 20.62 -9.60
N LEU A 59 -10.93 20.91 -9.38
CA LEU A 59 -11.44 22.28 -9.33
C LEU A 59 -10.82 23.08 -8.18
N GLU A 60 -10.81 22.50 -6.98
CA GLU A 60 -10.24 23.12 -5.79
C GLU A 60 -8.75 23.48 -5.99
N ASN A 61 -7.96 22.53 -6.48
CA ASN A 61 -6.53 22.76 -6.73
C ASN A 61 -6.28 23.78 -7.85
N SER A 62 -7.21 23.91 -8.79
CA SER A 62 -7.09 24.84 -9.91
C SER A 62 -7.42 26.28 -9.51
N PHE A 63 -8.47 26.46 -8.71
CA PHE A 63 -9.08 27.77 -8.46
C PHE A 63 -8.90 28.28 -7.02
N ASN A 64 -8.82 27.41 -6.00
CA ASN A 64 -8.66 27.82 -4.61
C ASN A 64 -7.24 27.60 -4.08
N LYS A 65 -6.32 28.49 -4.47
CA LYS A 65 -4.90 28.42 -4.06
C LYS A 65 -4.63 29.01 -2.68
N SER A 66 -5.53 29.85 -2.16
CA SER A 66 -5.35 30.61 -0.91
C SER A 66 -5.81 29.85 0.34
N ALA A 67 -6.45 28.68 0.21
CA ALA A 67 -6.89 27.90 1.35
C ALA A 67 -5.72 27.48 2.25
N GLY A 68 -5.86 27.75 3.55
CA GLY A 68 -4.88 27.37 4.58
C GLY A 68 -4.80 25.85 4.79
N LEU A 69 -3.74 25.38 5.45
CA LEU A 69 -3.51 23.94 5.67
C LEU A 69 -4.66 23.27 6.42
N LEU A 70 -5.17 23.91 7.48
CA LEU A 70 -6.28 23.40 8.28
C LEU A 70 -7.55 23.22 7.42
N GLN A 71 -7.91 24.23 6.61
CA GLN A 71 -9.07 24.15 5.72
C GLN A 71 -8.95 23.00 4.72
N LYS A 72 -7.76 22.79 4.15
CA LYS A 72 -7.51 21.67 3.23
C LYS A 72 -7.65 20.30 3.89
N VAL A 73 -7.18 20.16 5.13
CA VAL A 73 -7.31 18.91 5.91
C VAL A 73 -8.77 18.64 6.23
N THR A 74 -9.51 19.63 6.73
CA THR A 74 -10.95 19.48 7.04
C THR A 74 -11.76 19.18 5.77
N MET A 75 -11.43 19.83 4.65
CA MET A 75 -12.06 19.52 3.36
C MET A 75 -11.80 18.07 2.94
N ASN A 76 -10.56 17.57 3.08
CA ASN A 76 -10.23 16.19 2.76
C ASN A 76 -11.00 15.18 3.64
N HIS A 77 -11.21 15.51 4.91
CA HIS A 77 -12.07 14.70 5.79
C HIS A 77 -13.48 14.59 5.22
N TRP A 78 -14.14 15.70 4.88
CA TRP A 78 -15.52 15.67 4.37
C TRP A 78 -15.66 15.02 2.99
N LEU A 79 -14.67 15.20 2.11
CA LEU A 79 -14.61 14.46 0.85
C LEU A 79 -14.47 12.96 1.09
N SER A 80 -13.68 12.54 2.08
CA SER A 80 -13.55 11.11 2.39
C SER A 80 -14.83 10.57 3.04
N PHE A 81 -15.44 11.35 3.94
CA PHE A 81 -16.71 11.02 4.56
C PHE A 81 -17.84 10.87 3.53
N SER A 82 -17.90 11.72 2.50
CA SER A 82 -18.93 11.61 1.46
C SER A 82 -18.86 10.30 0.66
N LEU A 83 -17.71 9.62 0.62
CA LEU A 83 -17.57 8.34 -0.06
C LEU A 83 -18.24 7.19 0.69
N ILE A 84 -18.24 7.23 2.03
CA ILE A 84 -18.77 6.15 2.89
C ILE A 84 -20.17 6.47 3.44
N LEU A 85 -20.65 7.70 3.25
CA LEU A 85 -21.90 8.20 3.84
C LEU A 85 -23.10 7.31 3.51
N ASP A 86 -23.23 6.85 2.25
CA ASP A 86 -24.40 6.09 1.80
C ASP A 86 -24.35 4.60 2.20
N ASP A 87 -23.15 4.10 2.52
CA ASP A 87 -22.91 2.72 2.95
C ASP A 87 -23.35 2.54 4.42
N GLU A 88 -23.01 3.49 5.29
CA GLU A 88 -23.31 3.47 6.74
C GLU A 88 -24.34 4.52 7.18
N ILE A 89 -25.33 4.80 6.33
CA ILE A 89 -26.34 5.87 6.47
C ILE A 89 -26.78 6.14 7.92
N PRO A 90 -27.25 5.16 8.73
CA PRO A 90 -27.74 5.47 10.08
C PRO A 90 -26.68 6.12 10.98
N LYS A 91 -25.46 5.57 11.00
CA LYS A 91 -24.33 6.10 11.80
C LYS A 91 -23.81 7.40 11.20
N SER A 92 -23.68 7.46 9.87
CA SER A 92 -23.19 8.65 9.17
C SER A 92 -24.13 9.85 9.36
N VAL A 93 -25.44 9.63 9.31
CA VAL A 93 -26.45 10.67 9.56
C VAL A 93 -26.39 11.15 11.00
N GLU A 94 -26.27 10.25 11.99
CA GLU A 94 -26.12 10.65 13.39
C GLU A 94 -24.87 11.52 13.63
N TYR A 95 -23.72 11.07 13.11
CA TYR A 95 -22.46 11.83 13.20
C TYR A 95 -22.56 13.20 12.53
N LEU A 96 -23.09 13.24 11.30
CA LEU A 96 -23.23 14.48 10.55
C LEU A 96 -24.22 15.44 11.21
N ASP A 97 -25.36 14.97 11.71
CA ASP A 97 -26.36 15.81 12.37
C ASP A 97 -25.84 16.44 13.67
N LYS A 98 -25.07 15.66 14.45
CA LYS A 98 -24.38 16.18 15.65
C LYS A 98 -23.32 17.23 15.28
N THR A 99 -22.56 16.99 14.22
CA THR A 99 -21.49 17.89 13.76
C THR A 99 -22.06 19.20 13.19
N LEU A 100 -23.17 19.13 12.47
CA LEU A 100 -23.86 20.29 11.91
C LEU A 100 -24.61 21.12 12.97
N GLY A 101 -24.82 20.61 14.18
CA GLY A 101 -25.48 21.35 15.26
C GLY A 101 -24.97 22.79 15.41
N PRO A 102 -23.67 22.99 15.69
CA PRO A 102 -23.07 24.32 15.82
C PRO A 102 -22.62 24.95 14.50
N LEU A 103 -22.65 24.23 13.38
CA LEU A 103 -22.03 24.68 12.12
C LEU A 103 -23.05 25.16 11.08
N THR A 104 -22.73 26.28 10.44
CA THR A 104 -23.47 26.78 9.26
C THR A 104 -22.99 26.11 7.97
N TYR A 105 -21.68 25.92 7.82
CA TYR A 105 -21.02 25.23 6.71
C TYR A 105 -20.00 24.24 7.27
N LEU A 106 -19.70 23.18 6.50
CA LEU A 106 -18.79 22.12 6.94
C LEU A 106 -17.33 22.59 7.07
N VAL A 107 -16.93 23.59 6.28
CA VAL A 107 -15.58 24.16 6.30
C VAL A 107 -15.65 25.68 6.13
N GLY A 108 -15.15 26.42 7.11
CA GLY A 108 -15.06 27.87 7.06
C GLY A 108 -16.40 28.58 7.27
N GLU A 109 -16.47 29.83 6.82
CA GLU A 109 -17.61 30.74 7.04
C GLU A 109 -18.51 30.90 5.80
N SER A 110 -18.18 30.23 4.70
CA SER A 110 -18.91 30.28 3.44
C SER A 110 -19.08 28.88 2.83
N ILE A 111 -19.96 28.77 1.83
CA ILE A 111 -20.18 27.51 1.13
C ILE A 111 -18.87 26.98 0.54
N SER A 112 -18.55 25.72 0.85
CA SER A 112 -17.33 25.06 0.41
C SER A 112 -17.63 23.85 -0.46
N VAL A 113 -16.63 23.37 -1.20
CA VAL A 113 -16.76 22.13 -1.96
C VAL A 113 -17.04 20.90 -1.08
N SER A 114 -16.70 20.97 0.21
CA SER A 114 -17.04 19.95 1.22
C SER A 114 -18.54 19.83 1.39
N ASP A 115 -19.23 20.97 1.45
CA ASP A 115 -20.68 21.01 1.57
C ASP A 115 -21.33 20.36 0.35
N LEU A 116 -20.82 20.69 -0.84
CA LEU A 116 -21.32 20.16 -2.11
C LEU A 116 -21.11 18.65 -2.24
N ALA A 117 -19.95 18.15 -1.79
CA ALA A 117 -19.64 16.74 -1.80
C ALA A 117 -20.66 15.97 -0.95
N VAL A 118 -20.84 16.35 0.32
CA VAL A 118 -21.76 15.68 1.26
C VAL A 118 -23.22 15.87 0.82
N PHE A 119 -23.61 17.08 0.43
CA PHE A 119 -24.96 17.41 -0.01
C PHE A 119 -25.38 16.56 -1.21
N SER A 120 -24.48 16.40 -2.19
CA SER A 120 -24.79 15.65 -3.40
C SER A 120 -25.16 14.19 -3.14
N ILE A 121 -24.55 13.56 -2.12
CA ILE A 121 -24.85 12.18 -1.72
C ILE A 121 -26.22 12.10 -1.08
N LEU A 122 -26.47 12.94 -0.06
CA LEU A 122 -27.74 12.97 0.66
C LEU A 122 -28.92 13.33 -0.25
N TYR A 123 -28.70 14.20 -1.24
CA TYR A 123 -29.72 14.63 -2.19
C TYR A 123 -30.23 13.48 -3.07
N VAL A 124 -29.34 12.57 -3.47
CA VAL A 124 -29.69 11.43 -4.34
C VAL A 124 -30.01 10.15 -3.57
N SER A 125 -29.51 9.98 -2.34
CA SER A 125 -29.69 8.78 -1.52
C SER A 125 -31.17 8.48 -1.24
N ALA A 126 -31.60 7.26 -1.60
CA ALA A 126 -32.94 6.77 -1.26
C ALA A 126 -33.06 6.47 0.23
N LYS A 127 -32.04 5.84 0.83
CA LYS A 127 -31.97 5.52 2.27
C LYS A 127 -32.12 6.77 3.13
N PHE A 128 -31.47 7.87 2.74
CA PHE A 128 -31.61 9.13 3.46
C PHE A 128 -33.03 9.72 3.36
N LYS A 129 -33.68 9.61 2.19
CA LYS A 129 -35.08 10.06 2.03
C LYS A 129 -36.04 9.31 2.94
N GLU A 130 -35.81 8.01 3.15
CA GLU A 130 -36.59 7.20 4.10
C GLU A 130 -36.39 7.65 5.55
N ILE A 131 -35.13 7.89 5.97
CA ILE A 131 -34.83 8.39 7.31
C ILE A 131 -35.43 9.78 7.51
N LYS A 132 -35.31 10.68 6.53
CA LYS A 132 -35.90 12.02 6.59
C LYS A 132 -37.41 11.98 6.85
N ASN A 133 -38.12 10.98 6.32
CA ASN A 133 -39.56 10.83 6.51
C ASN A 133 -39.92 10.15 7.85
N SER A 134 -39.05 9.25 8.35
CA SER A 134 -39.31 8.46 9.56
C SER A 134 -38.83 9.13 10.84
N ASN A 135 -37.59 9.64 10.83
CA ASN A 135 -36.96 10.36 11.94
C ASN A 135 -36.07 11.49 11.38
N PRO A 136 -36.63 12.69 11.14
CA PRO A 136 -35.94 13.76 10.44
C PRO A 136 -34.74 14.33 11.23
N PRO A 137 -33.51 14.27 10.71
CA PRO A 137 -32.35 14.92 11.33
C PRO A 137 -32.43 16.43 11.14
N ASN A 138 -32.73 17.15 12.21
CA ASN A 138 -33.08 18.58 12.16
C ASN A 138 -31.94 19.46 11.62
N ASN A 139 -30.70 19.21 12.03
CA ASN A 139 -29.56 20.04 11.64
C ASN A 139 -29.17 19.79 10.18
N ILE A 140 -29.20 18.52 9.74
CA ILE A 140 -28.98 18.16 8.34
C ILE A 140 -30.06 18.79 7.46
N ILE A 141 -31.34 18.71 7.84
CA ILE A 141 -32.43 19.30 7.03
C ILE A 141 -32.29 20.82 6.94
N ARG A 142 -31.95 21.50 8.04
CA ARG A 142 -31.65 22.94 8.05
C ARG A 142 -30.52 23.26 7.07
N TRP A 143 -29.40 22.56 7.20
CA TRP A 143 -28.22 22.76 6.37
C TRP A 143 -28.49 22.45 4.90
N MET A 144 -29.17 21.35 4.57
CA MET A 144 -29.52 21.02 3.18
C MET A 144 -30.40 22.09 2.53
N LYS A 145 -31.38 22.65 3.27
CA LYS A 145 -32.20 23.78 2.79
C LYS A 145 -31.33 25.01 2.51
N LEU A 146 -30.38 25.31 3.39
CA LEU A 146 -29.43 26.42 3.21
C LEU A 146 -28.58 26.24 1.95
N ILE A 147 -28.01 25.04 1.73
CA ILE A 147 -27.18 24.74 0.55
C ILE A 147 -28.02 24.80 -0.73
N GLN A 148 -29.22 24.22 -0.73
CA GLN A 148 -30.11 24.22 -1.89
C GLN A 148 -30.62 25.62 -2.25
N ALA A 149 -30.75 26.52 -1.27
CA ALA A 149 -31.16 27.91 -1.50
C ALA A 149 -30.05 28.79 -2.09
N GLN A 150 -28.80 28.33 -2.13
CA GLN A 150 -27.71 29.12 -2.72
C GLN A 150 -27.91 29.25 -4.24
N PRO A 151 -27.86 30.47 -4.81
CA PRO A 151 -28.06 30.71 -6.24
C PRO A 151 -27.25 29.79 -7.17
N PRO A 152 -25.91 29.63 -7.02
CA PRO A 152 -25.14 28.77 -7.93
C PRO A 152 -25.56 27.29 -7.86
N ILE A 153 -26.15 26.85 -6.76
CA ILE A 153 -26.58 25.47 -6.55
C ILE A 153 -27.98 25.26 -7.11
N ALA A 154 -28.90 26.21 -6.86
CA ALA A 154 -30.23 26.19 -7.43
C ALA A 154 -30.19 26.21 -8.97
N ASP A 155 -29.30 27.01 -9.56
CA ASP A 155 -29.11 27.07 -11.01
C ASP A 155 -28.48 25.79 -11.54
N ALA A 156 -27.44 25.27 -10.86
CA ALA A 156 -26.81 24.01 -11.22
C ALA A 156 -27.80 22.85 -11.28
N LEU A 157 -28.72 22.76 -10.31
CA LEU A 157 -29.73 21.69 -10.25
C LEU A 157 -30.78 21.80 -11.37
N LYS A 158 -31.06 23.02 -11.86
CA LYS A 158 -31.98 23.26 -13.00
C LYS A 158 -31.30 22.98 -14.35
N GLU A 159 -29.99 23.21 -14.46
CA GLU A 159 -29.22 22.98 -15.68
C GLU A 159 -28.97 21.48 -15.97
N ILE A 160 -29.26 20.58 -15.03
CA ILE A 160 -29.05 19.15 -15.23
C ILE A 160 -30.11 18.60 -16.21
N PRO A 161 -29.69 17.96 -17.32
CA PRO A 161 -30.62 17.32 -18.25
C PRO A 161 -31.49 16.24 -17.58
N SER A 162 -32.74 16.09 -18.00
CA SER A 162 -33.68 15.13 -17.41
C SER A 162 -33.24 13.67 -17.55
N ASP A 163 -32.58 13.30 -18.66
CA ASP A 163 -31.97 11.98 -18.89
C ASP A 163 -30.84 11.68 -17.90
N VAL A 164 -30.13 12.71 -17.44
CA VAL A 164 -29.05 12.60 -16.45
C VAL A 164 -29.62 12.47 -15.04
N ILE A 165 -30.70 13.17 -14.72
CA ILE A 165 -31.36 13.10 -13.40
C ILE A 165 -31.85 11.68 -13.11
N GLU A 166 -32.37 10.97 -14.11
CA GLU A 166 -32.80 9.57 -13.97
C GLU A 166 -31.62 8.62 -13.65
N ASN A 167 -30.42 8.94 -14.13
CA ASN A 167 -29.21 8.16 -13.88
C ASN A 167 -28.56 8.48 -12.53
N LEU A 168 -28.81 9.65 -11.92
CA LEU A 168 -28.26 10.02 -10.61
C LEU A 168 -28.72 9.09 -9.49
N SER A 169 -29.98 8.66 -9.50
CA SER A 169 -30.54 7.73 -8.50
C SER A 169 -30.00 6.31 -8.68
N LYS A 170 -29.81 5.87 -9.94
CA LYS A 170 -29.23 4.56 -10.29
C LYS A 170 -27.72 4.49 -10.09
N ALA A 171 -27.02 5.63 -10.11
CA ALA A 171 -25.58 5.70 -9.89
C ALA A 171 -25.20 5.72 -8.40
N SER A 172 -26.05 6.20 -7.49
CA SER A 172 -25.81 6.13 -6.03
C SER A 172 -25.67 4.69 -5.53
N SER A 173 -26.42 3.76 -6.12
CA SER A 173 -26.41 2.33 -5.77
C SER A 173 -25.28 1.51 -6.40
N ARG A 174 -24.45 2.09 -7.28
CA ARG A 174 -23.32 1.42 -7.95
C ARG A 174 -21.94 1.81 -7.37
N ARG A 175 -21.92 2.55 -6.26
CA ARG A 175 -20.68 3.14 -5.71
C ARG A 175 -19.88 2.20 -4.82
N SER A 176 -20.48 1.11 -4.38
CA SER A 176 -19.76 -0.08 -3.91
C SER A 176 -19.48 -0.97 -5.13
N PRO A 177 -18.29 -1.60 -5.27
CA PRO A 177 -18.08 -2.60 -6.30
C PRO A 177 -19.13 -3.70 -6.13
N SER A 178 -20.03 -3.83 -7.11
CA SER A 178 -20.98 -4.93 -7.13
C SER A 178 -20.19 -6.23 -7.34
N THR A 179 -20.22 -7.10 -6.34
CA THR A 179 -19.89 -8.52 -6.44
C THR A 179 -20.96 -9.25 -7.26
N ASN A 180 -21.04 -8.96 -8.57
CA ASN A 180 -21.69 -9.87 -9.54
C ASN A 180 -20.61 -10.52 -10.42
N PRO A 181 -20.65 -11.84 -10.68
CA PRO A 181 -19.52 -12.59 -11.21
C PRO A 181 -19.42 -12.62 -12.75
N GLU A 182 -20.22 -11.86 -13.48
CA GLU A 182 -20.31 -12.00 -14.94
C GLU A 182 -20.45 -10.65 -15.65
N SER A 183 -19.32 -9.99 -15.89
CA SER A 183 -19.07 -9.19 -17.10
C SER A 183 -17.66 -8.63 -17.01
N GLY A 184 -16.84 -8.92 -18.01
CA GLY A 184 -15.43 -8.56 -18.05
C GLY A 184 -15.21 -7.05 -18.06
N ALA A 185 -14.82 -6.49 -16.91
CA ALA A 185 -13.86 -5.40 -16.74
C ALA A 185 -13.68 -5.11 -15.24
N ARG A 186 -12.95 -5.98 -14.53
CA ARG A 186 -12.31 -5.63 -13.25
C ARG A 186 -10.81 -5.51 -13.50
N GLN A 187 -10.32 -4.28 -13.46
CA GLN A 187 -8.95 -4.01 -12.99
C GLN A 187 -9.03 -3.52 -11.54
N GLU A 188 -9.79 -4.22 -10.70
CA GLU A 188 -9.32 -4.39 -9.32
C GLU A 188 -8.00 -5.15 -9.44
N GLY A 189 -6.96 -4.75 -8.71
CA GLY A 189 -5.66 -5.39 -8.81
C GLY A 189 -5.82 -6.89 -8.61
N LYS A 190 -5.83 -7.66 -9.72
CA LYS A 190 -5.95 -9.11 -9.69
C LYS A 190 -4.82 -9.60 -8.80
N PHE A 191 -5.15 -10.01 -7.58
CA PHE A 191 -4.24 -10.84 -6.82
C PHE A 191 -3.95 -12.03 -7.71
N VAL A 192 -2.67 -12.20 -8.03
CA VAL A 192 -2.23 -13.15 -9.05
C VAL A 192 -2.63 -14.54 -8.58
N GLU A 193 -3.36 -15.29 -9.40
CA GLU A 193 -3.57 -16.71 -9.13
C GLU A 193 -2.21 -17.39 -9.08
N LEU A 194 -1.88 -17.97 -7.94
CA LEU A 194 -0.63 -18.69 -7.74
C LEU A 194 -0.62 -19.90 -8.69
N PRO A 195 0.31 -19.96 -9.67
CA PRO A 195 0.36 -21.08 -10.60
C PRO A 195 0.58 -22.39 -9.82
N HIS A 196 -0.25 -23.41 -10.10
CA HIS A 196 -0.19 -24.72 -9.44
C HIS A 196 -0.53 -24.71 -7.93
N ALA A 197 -1.18 -23.66 -7.41
CA ALA A 197 -1.62 -23.68 -6.03
C ALA A 197 -2.77 -24.67 -5.81
N GLU A 198 -2.60 -25.54 -4.84
CA GLU A 198 -3.62 -26.48 -4.38
C GLU A 198 -4.19 -26.00 -3.04
N MET A 199 -5.51 -26.10 -2.90
CA MET A 199 -6.22 -25.76 -1.66
C MET A 199 -5.66 -26.59 -0.49
N GLY A 200 -5.38 -25.93 0.64
CA GLY A 200 -4.81 -26.55 1.84
C GLY A 200 -3.29 -26.74 1.81
N LYS A 201 -2.62 -26.58 0.66
CA LYS A 201 -1.16 -26.82 0.52
C LYS A 201 -0.32 -25.55 0.40
N VAL A 202 -0.94 -24.40 0.19
CA VAL A 202 -0.23 -23.13 0.08
C VAL A 202 0.40 -22.76 1.42
N VAL A 203 1.70 -22.49 1.41
CA VAL A 203 2.43 -21.98 2.58
C VAL A 203 3.10 -20.67 2.20
N VAL A 204 2.73 -19.61 2.90
CA VAL A 204 3.24 -18.26 2.71
C VAL A 204 4.01 -17.82 3.95
N ARG A 205 4.90 -16.82 3.82
CA ARG A 205 5.61 -16.30 4.98
C ARG A 205 5.76 -14.79 4.98
N PHE A 206 5.64 -14.21 6.17
CA PHE A 206 6.02 -12.84 6.46
C PHE A 206 7.31 -12.85 7.30
N PRO A 207 8.47 -12.48 6.71
CA PRO A 207 9.75 -12.58 7.40
C PRO A 207 10.34 -11.20 7.77
N PRO A 208 9.87 -10.54 8.84
CA PRO A 208 10.45 -9.26 9.26
C PRO A 208 11.85 -9.44 9.88
N GLU A 209 12.72 -8.46 9.67
CA GLU A 209 13.98 -8.30 10.42
C GLU A 209 13.69 -7.46 11.67
N ALA A 210 14.12 -7.86 12.87
CA ALA A 210 13.90 -7.08 14.10
C ALA A 210 14.93 -5.95 14.26
N SER A 211 15.12 -5.18 13.19
CA SER A 211 16.08 -4.08 13.10
C SER A 211 15.43 -2.69 13.04
N GLY A 212 14.09 -2.63 13.05
CA GLY A 212 13.32 -1.39 13.10
C GLY A 212 11.82 -1.65 13.18
N TYR A 213 11.06 -0.55 13.25
CA TYR A 213 9.60 -0.59 13.34
C TYR A 213 8.93 -0.98 12.02
N LEU A 214 7.77 -1.63 12.11
CA LEU A 214 6.96 -1.84 10.91
C LEU A 214 6.45 -0.49 10.37
N HIS A 215 6.21 -0.47 9.07
CA HIS A 215 5.68 0.70 8.37
C HIS A 215 4.67 0.20 7.33
N ILE A 216 3.97 1.11 6.65
CA ILE A 216 2.90 0.74 5.72
C ILE A 216 3.32 -0.26 4.62
N GLY A 217 4.58 -0.21 4.17
CA GLY A 217 5.13 -1.23 3.27
C GLY A 217 5.13 -2.66 3.83
N HIS A 218 5.43 -2.81 5.13
CA HIS A 218 5.37 -4.09 5.83
C HIS A 218 3.92 -4.55 5.99
N ALA A 219 3.01 -3.65 6.33
CA ALA A 219 1.57 -3.97 6.42
C ALA A 219 1.05 -4.54 5.10
N LYS A 220 1.43 -3.96 3.95
CA LYS A 220 1.07 -4.51 2.63
C LYS A 220 1.57 -5.94 2.45
N ALA A 221 2.84 -6.21 2.76
CA ALA A 221 3.41 -7.55 2.63
C ALA A 221 2.71 -8.55 3.56
N ALA A 222 2.49 -8.18 4.82
CA ALA A 222 1.90 -9.05 5.83
C ALA A 222 0.43 -9.37 5.50
N LEU A 223 -0.38 -8.36 5.15
CA LEU A 223 -1.77 -8.53 4.72
C LEU A 223 -1.90 -9.34 3.43
N LEU A 224 -0.98 -9.16 2.48
CA LEU A 224 -0.96 -9.94 1.24
C LEU A 224 -0.70 -11.43 1.52
N ASN A 225 0.24 -11.75 2.41
CA ASN A 225 0.48 -13.14 2.78
C ASN A 225 -0.74 -13.72 3.53
N GLN A 226 -1.35 -12.98 4.47
CA GLN A 226 -2.59 -13.42 5.13
C GLN A 226 -3.73 -13.67 4.13
N TYR A 227 -3.89 -12.82 3.11
CA TYR A 227 -4.88 -13.03 2.07
C TYR A 227 -4.69 -14.39 1.37
N TYR A 228 -3.46 -14.74 0.98
CA TYR A 228 -3.19 -16.04 0.34
C TYR A 228 -3.38 -17.23 1.28
N GLN A 229 -3.03 -17.09 2.56
CA GLN A 229 -3.35 -18.10 3.58
C GLN A 229 -4.85 -18.36 3.62
N GLN A 230 -5.68 -17.30 3.72
CA GLN A 230 -7.13 -17.44 3.82
C GLN A 230 -7.77 -17.94 2.51
N ALA A 231 -7.37 -17.37 1.38
CA ALA A 231 -7.93 -17.70 0.06
C ALA A 231 -7.68 -19.17 -0.34
N PHE A 232 -6.52 -19.72 0.05
CA PHE A 232 -6.13 -21.08 -0.29
C PHE A 232 -6.25 -22.07 0.89
N GLN A 233 -6.87 -21.68 2.01
CA GLN A 233 -6.90 -22.46 3.26
C GLN A 233 -5.50 -22.98 3.65
N GLY A 234 -4.49 -22.17 3.34
CA GLY A 234 -3.09 -22.48 3.50
C GLY A 234 -2.57 -22.13 4.89
N LYS A 235 -1.24 -21.99 5.01
CA LYS A 235 -0.56 -21.62 6.25
C LYS A 235 0.26 -20.34 6.09
N LEU A 236 0.20 -19.47 7.09
CA LEU A 236 1.04 -18.28 7.23
C LEU A 236 2.12 -18.54 8.27
N VAL A 237 3.38 -18.49 7.85
CA VAL A 237 4.53 -18.55 8.74
C VAL A 237 5.03 -17.14 9.02
N MET A 238 5.07 -16.74 10.28
CA MET A 238 5.81 -15.57 10.73
C MET A 238 7.23 -16.01 11.11
N ARG A 239 8.23 -15.42 10.45
CA ARG A 239 9.63 -15.80 10.70
C ARG A 239 10.52 -14.58 10.91
N PHE A 240 10.99 -14.37 12.13
CA PHE A 240 12.01 -13.36 12.36
C PHE A 240 13.31 -13.77 11.66
N ASP A 241 13.79 -12.91 10.76
CA ASP A 241 15.01 -13.16 10.00
C ASP A 241 16.24 -12.64 10.73
N ASP A 242 16.52 -13.25 11.89
CA ASP A 242 17.54 -12.85 12.85
C ASP A 242 18.96 -13.29 12.47
N THR A 243 19.37 -13.10 11.22
CA THR A 243 20.70 -13.51 10.75
C THR A 243 21.80 -12.49 11.05
N ASN A 244 21.46 -11.29 11.52
CA ASN A 244 22.41 -10.20 11.72
C ASN A 244 22.47 -9.73 13.18
N PRO A 245 23.39 -10.28 14.00
CA PRO A 245 23.41 -10.05 15.45
C PRO A 245 23.52 -8.55 15.85
N ALA A 246 24.27 -7.72 15.10
CA ALA A 246 24.37 -6.28 15.39
C ALA A 246 23.08 -5.47 15.25
N LYS A 247 22.08 -5.98 14.51
CA LYS A 247 20.86 -5.23 14.20
C LYS A 247 19.63 -5.71 14.96
N GLU A 248 19.71 -6.85 15.62
CA GLU A 248 18.56 -7.46 16.29
C GLU A 248 18.38 -6.86 17.70
N ASN A 249 17.17 -6.34 17.98
CA ASN A 249 16.79 -5.83 19.30
C ASN A 249 15.47 -6.49 19.76
N ALA A 250 15.47 -7.02 20.98
CA ALA A 250 14.29 -7.62 21.60
C ALA A 250 13.11 -6.64 21.73
N GLU A 251 13.38 -5.34 21.84
CA GLU A 251 12.35 -4.30 21.83
C GLU A 251 11.61 -4.23 20.49
N PHE A 252 12.35 -4.26 19.36
CA PHE A 252 11.74 -4.24 18.03
C PHE A 252 10.92 -5.50 17.77
N GLU A 253 11.40 -6.66 18.20
CA GLU A 253 10.64 -7.91 18.09
C GLU A 253 9.28 -7.80 18.77
N LYS A 254 9.25 -7.27 20.01
CA LYS A 254 8.02 -7.07 20.76
C LYS A 254 7.06 -6.12 20.04
N VAL A 255 7.54 -4.97 19.57
CA VAL A 255 6.69 -3.99 18.88
C VAL A 255 6.18 -4.54 17.54
N ILE A 256 7.00 -5.30 16.81
CA ILE A 256 6.56 -5.97 15.57
C ILE A 256 5.41 -6.95 15.87
N LEU A 257 5.46 -7.69 16.98
CA LEU A 257 4.36 -8.58 17.37
C LEU A 257 3.09 -7.82 17.73
N GLU A 258 3.21 -6.71 18.46
CA GLU A 258 2.08 -5.82 18.77
C GLU A 258 1.44 -5.22 17.50
N ASP A 259 2.25 -4.78 16.54
CA ASP A 259 1.78 -4.27 15.25
C ASP A 259 1.07 -5.34 14.42
N VAL A 260 1.59 -6.57 14.42
CA VAL A 260 0.98 -7.71 13.72
C VAL A 260 -0.37 -8.07 14.35
N GLU A 261 -0.46 -8.05 15.68
CA GLU A 261 -1.72 -8.24 16.39
C GLU A 261 -2.72 -7.11 16.11
N MET A 262 -2.26 -5.85 16.09
CA MET A 262 -3.09 -4.68 15.76
C MET A 262 -3.65 -4.73 14.33
N LEU A 263 -2.89 -5.29 13.39
CA LEU A 263 -3.33 -5.53 12.01
C LEU A 263 -4.22 -6.77 11.85
N GLU A 264 -4.59 -7.42 12.96
CA GLU A 264 -5.38 -8.66 13.00
C GLU A 264 -4.76 -9.78 12.15
N ILE A 265 -3.43 -9.83 12.10
CA ILE A 265 -2.70 -10.84 11.36
C ILE A 265 -2.58 -12.11 12.21
N LYS A 266 -2.93 -13.26 11.64
CA LYS A 266 -3.01 -14.56 12.35
C LYS A 266 -2.05 -15.58 11.74
N PRO A 267 -0.76 -15.57 12.13
CA PRO A 267 0.18 -16.59 11.72
C PRO A 267 -0.16 -17.96 12.33
N ASP A 268 0.00 -19.02 11.54
CA ASP A 268 -0.14 -20.41 11.99
C ASP A 268 1.12 -20.92 12.70
N MET A 269 2.28 -20.34 12.38
CA MET A 269 3.56 -20.74 12.94
C MET A 269 4.47 -19.54 13.18
N PHE A 270 5.18 -19.55 14.30
CA PHE A 270 6.23 -18.59 14.65
C PHE A 270 7.58 -19.30 14.68
N THR A 271 8.53 -18.77 13.94
CA THR A 271 9.88 -19.34 13.83
C THR A 271 10.93 -18.25 13.80
N HIS A 272 12.18 -18.61 14.09
CA HIS A 272 13.33 -17.71 13.90
C HIS A 272 14.33 -18.37 12.96
N THR A 273 14.96 -17.60 12.08
CA THR A 273 15.99 -18.14 11.18
C THR A 273 17.12 -18.80 11.96
N SER A 274 17.50 -18.25 13.11
CA SER A 274 18.55 -18.80 13.98
C SER A 274 18.23 -20.16 14.59
N GLN A 275 16.97 -20.61 14.62
CA GLN A 275 16.61 -22.00 15.01
C GLN A 275 17.14 -23.02 14.00
N TYR A 276 17.43 -22.59 12.77
CA TYR A 276 17.85 -23.44 11.67
C TYR A 276 19.33 -23.28 11.32
N PHE A 277 20.15 -22.63 12.16
CA PHE A 277 21.57 -22.41 11.87
C PHE A 277 22.34 -23.71 11.68
N ASP A 278 22.13 -24.73 12.52
CA ASP A 278 22.76 -26.05 12.34
C ASP A 278 22.48 -26.63 10.94
N LEU A 279 21.21 -26.61 10.51
CA LEU A 279 20.80 -27.09 9.20
C LEU A 279 21.44 -26.27 8.07
N MET A 280 21.49 -24.95 8.22
CA MET A 280 22.10 -24.06 7.24
C MET A 280 23.62 -24.31 7.11
N LEU A 281 24.32 -24.53 8.22
CA LEU A 281 25.76 -24.86 8.22
C LEU A 281 26.02 -26.21 7.55
N GLN A 282 25.19 -27.23 7.80
CA GLN A 282 25.26 -28.52 7.12
C GLN A 282 25.11 -28.38 5.59
N TYR A 283 24.17 -27.54 5.13
CA TYR A 283 24.03 -27.25 3.71
C TYR A 283 25.22 -26.51 3.12
N CYS A 284 25.85 -25.60 3.88
CA CYS A 284 27.08 -24.93 3.47
C CYS A 284 28.20 -25.96 3.21
N GLU A 285 28.42 -26.86 4.16
CA GLU A 285 29.42 -27.92 4.04
C GLU A 285 29.13 -28.84 2.85
N LYS A 286 27.85 -29.16 2.61
CA LYS A 286 27.43 -29.92 1.42
C LYS A 286 27.78 -29.19 0.13
N LEU A 287 27.51 -27.88 0.04
CA LEU A 287 27.85 -27.08 -1.14
C LEU A 287 29.35 -27.01 -1.39
N ILE A 288 30.17 -26.88 -0.34
CA ILE A 288 31.63 -26.87 -0.46
C ILE A 288 32.13 -28.24 -0.93
N LYS A 289 31.62 -29.34 -0.36
CA LYS A 289 31.98 -30.72 -0.76
C LYS A 289 31.59 -31.04 -2.20
N GLU A 290 30.47 -30.51 -2.67
CA GLU A 290 30.02 -30.65 -4.07
C GLU A 290 30.75 -29.69 -5.04
N GLY A 291 31.69 -28.87 -4.56
CA GLY A 291 32.41 -27.88 -5.38
C GLY A 291 31.56 -26.71 -5.87
N LYS A 292 30.38 -26.50 -5.26
CA LYS A 292 29.42 -25.43 -5.58
C LYS A 292 29.59 -24.18 -4.72
N ALA A 293 30.49 -24.21 -3.75
CA ALA A 293 30.88 -23.06 -2.94
C ALA A 293 32.37 -23.12 -2.62
N PHE A 294 32.99 -21.96 -2.40
CA PHE A 294 34.39 -21.84 -2.02
C PHE A 294 34.56 -20.77 -0.94
N VAL A 295 35.67 -20.82 -0.20
CA VAL A 295 36.01 -19.82 0.81
C VAL A 295 36.97 -18.82 0.17
N ASP A 296 36.66 -17.53 0.33
CA ASP A 296 37.40 -16.42 -0.25
C ASP A 296 37.92 -15.50 0.87
N ASP A 297 39.24 -15.29 0.88
CA ASP A 297 39.96 -14.38 1.77
C ASP A 297 40.31 -13.03 1.09
N THR A 298 39.80 -12.82 -0.13
CA THR A 298 40.01 -11.57 -0.87
C THR A 298 39.33 -10.41 -0.14
N PRO A 299 39.99 -9.25 0.05
CA PRO A 299 39.38 -8.08 0.69
C PRO A 299 38.11 -7.60 -0.02
N ALA A 300 37.14 -7.07 0.74
CA ALA A 300 35.82 -6.68 0.23
C ALA A 300 35.85 -5.71 -0.97
N GLU A 301 36.71 -4.68 -0.91
CA GLU A 301 36.88 -3.72 -2.02
C GLU A 301 37.43 -4.38 -3.28
N GLN A 302 38.39 -5.30 -3.13
CA GLN A 302 38.95 -6.04 -4.25
C GLN A 302 37.91 -7.01 -4.83
N MET A 303 37.18 -7.75 -4.00
CA MET A 303 36.09 -8.63 -4.45
C MET A 303 35.03 -7.86 -5.26
N LYS A 304 34.69 -6.64 -4.83
CA LYS A 304 33.75 -5.78 -5.55
C LYS A 304 34.28 -5.42 -6.94
N ASN A 305 35.53 -4.98 -7.04
CA ASN A 305 36.17 -4.65 -8.31
C ASN A 305 36.25 -5.87 -9.25
N GLU A 306 36.64 -7.03 -8.72
CA GLU A 306 36.69 -8.29 -9.47
C GLU A 306 35.30 -8.68 -10.02
N ARG A 307 34.23 -8.50 -9.23
CA ARG A 307 32.85 -8.74 -9.69
C ARG A 307 32.37 -7.74 -10.75
N GLU A 308 32.78 -6.48 -10.65
CA GLU A 308 32.47 -5.46 -11.66
C GLU A 308 33.19 -5.76 -12.98
N GLN A 309 34.45 -6.19 -12.91
CA GLN A 309 35.28 -6.54 -14.05
C GLN A 309 35.07 -7.98 -14.56
N LYS A 310 34.22 -8.78 -13.89
CA LYS A 310 33.95 -10.19 -14.21
C LYS A 310 35.21 -11.08 -14.19
N ILE A 311 36.11 -10.80 -13.24
CA ILE A 311 37.34 -11.55 -13.03
C ILE A 311 37.11 -12.57 -11.92
N ASP A 312 37.45 -13.83 -12.18
CA ASP A 312 37.35 -14.88 -11.17
C ASP A 312 38.32 -14.64 -10.02
N SER A 313 37.83 -14.79 -8.79
CA SER A 313 38.68 -14.77 -7.60
C SER A 313 39.73 -15.88 -7.67
N LYS A 314 40.93 -15.60 -7.16
CA LYS A 314 42.04 -16.57 -7.07
C LYS A 314 41.62 -17.85 -6.31
N ASN A 315 40.65 -17.74 -5.41
CA ASN A 315 40.17 -18.82 -4.57
C ASN A 315 39.06 -19.68 -5.19
N LYS A 316 38.50 -19.27 -6.32
CA LYS A 316 37.34 -19.95 -6.96
C LYS A 316 37.61 -21.41 -7.34
N ASN A 317 38.88 -21.73 -7.62
CA ASN A 317 39.34 -23.07 -8.00
C ASN A 317 40.19 -23.74 -6.91
N ASN A 318 40.05 -23.30 -5.65
CA ASN A 318 40.63 -24.00 -4.51
C ASN A 318 40.10 -25.45 -4.43
N SER A 319 40.93 -26.36 -3.92
CA SER A 319 40.49 -27.74 -3.65
C SER A 319 39.45 -27.77 -2.52
N VAL A 320 38.64 -28.83 -2.50
CA VAL A 320 37.63 -29.02 -1.45
C VAL A 320 38.26 -29.05 -0.07
N GLU A 321 39.43 -29.69 0.08
CA GLU A 321 40.15 -29.79 1.34
C GLU A 321 40.63 -28.43 1.84
N LYS A 322 41.10 -27.56 0.93
CA LYS A 322 41.51 -26.20 1.28
C LYS A 322 40.31 -25.36 1.73
N ASN A 323 39.20 -25.43 0.99
CA ASN A 323 37.97 -24.72 1.36
C ASN A 323 37.40 -25.21 2.70
N MET A 324 37.39 -26.52 2.95
CA MET A 324 36.95 -27.08 4.23
C MET A 324 37.83 -26.64 5.40
N LYS A 325 39.16 -26.58 5.22
CA LYS A 325 40.07 -26.06 6.26
C LYS A 325 39.76 -24.61 6.61
N LEU A 326 39.60 -23.75 5.60
CA LEU A 326 39.25 -22.34 5.81
C LEU A 326 37.86 -22.18 6.44
N TRP A 327 36.91 -23.04 6.07
CA TRP A 327 35.58 -23.07 6.69
C TRP A 327 35.62 -23.44 8.17
N GLU A 328 36.45 -24.40 8.58
CA GLU A 328 36.65 -24.70 10.02
C GLU A 328 37.24 -23.50 10.76
N GLU A 329 38.17 -22.77 10.15
CA GLU A 329 38.72 -21.53 10.72
C GLU A 329 37.67 -20.42 10.85
N MET A 330 36.78 -20.28 9.85
CA MET A 330 35.61 -19.39 9.96
C MET A 330 34.69 -19.79 11.12
N LYS A 331 34.38 -21.07 11.29
CA LYS A 331 33.53 -21.56 12.41
C LYS A 331 34.16 -21.28 13.78
N LYS A 332 35.49 -21.39 13.89
CA LYS A 332 36.24 -21.03 15.10
C LYS A 332 36.33 -19.52 15.35
N GLY A 333 36.17 -18.71 14.30
CA GLY A 333 36.40 -17.27 14.34
C GLY A 333 37.85 -16.88 14.59
N SER A 334 38.79 -17.65 14.03
CA SER A 334 40.20 -17.24 14.07
C SER A 334 40.42 -15.97 13.25
N ASP A 335 41.56 -15.30 13.43
CA ASP A 335 41.88 -14.06 12.71
C ASP A 335 41.78 -14.23 11.19
N ILE A 336 42.15 -15.41 10.69
CA ILE A 336 42.01 -15.81 9.28
C ILE A 336 40.54 -15.99 8.93
N GLY A 337 39.79 -16.71 9.78
CA GLY A 337 38.35 -16.94 9.60
C GLY A 337 37.54 -15.65 9.51
N VAL A 338 37.87 -14.62 10.32
CA VAL A 338 37.18 -13.32 10.31
C VAL A 338 37.36 -12.56 8.99
N GLN A 339 38.50 -12.76 8.31
CA GLN A 339 38.78 -12.16 7.00
C GLN A 339 38.12 -12.92 5.85
N CYS A 340 37.69 -14.15 6.09
CA CYS A 340 37.12 -15.02 5.08
C CYS A 340 35.60 -14.84 4.92
N CYS A 341 35.11 -15.13 3.72
CA CYS A 341 33.69 -15.30 3.44
C CYS A 341 33.46 -16.54 2.56
N VAL A 342 32.25 -17.11 2.60
CA VAL A 342 31.89 -18.21 1.68
C VAL A 342 31.12 -17.63 0.50
N ARG A 343 31.51 -17.99 -0.71
CA ARG A 343 30.85 -17.58 -1.95
C ARG A 343 30.29 -18.80 -2.68
N ALA A 344 29.08 -18.66 -3.23
CA ALA A 344 28.54 -19.65 -4.14
C ALA A 344 29.29 -19.57 -5.49
N LYS A 345 29.57 -20.72 -6.09
CA LYS A 345 30.18 -20.83 -7.42
C LYS A 345 29.06 -20.93 -8.46
N ILE A 346 28.76 -19.83 -9.14
CA ILE A 346 27.66 -19.72 -10.12
C ILE A 346 28.24 -19.32 -11.47
N ASP A 347 28.15 -18.03 -11.83
CA ASP A 347 28.65 -17.53 -13.11
C ASP A 347 29.12 -16.09 -12.97
N MET A 348 30.43 -15.89 -12.99
CA MET A 348 31.06 -14.57 -12.95
C MET A 348 30.84 -13.77 -14.24
N GLN A 349 30.48 -14.42 -15.35
CA GLN A 349 30.19 -13.75 -16.61
C GLN A 349 28.74 -13.26 -16.74
N SER A 350 27.86 -13.70 -15.82
CA SER A 350 26.44 -13.38 -15.82
C SER A 350 26.17 -11.89 -16.02
N ALA A 351 25.17 -11.59 -16.87
CA ALA A 351 24.65 -10.24 -17.04
C ALA A 351 24.09 -9.69 -15.71
N ASN A 352 23.45 -10.55 -14.90
CA ASN A 352 23.00 -10.20 -13.55
C ASN A 352 24.18 -10.22 -12.57
N GLY A 353 24.56 -9.04 -12.07
CA GLY A 353 25.63 -8.86 -11.10
C GLY A 353 25.44 -9.67 -9.81
N CYS A 354 24.19 -9.87 -9.36
CA CYS A 354 23.90 -10.65 -8.15
C CYS A 354 24.25 -12.14 -8.28
N LEU A 355 24.27 -12.69 -9.51
CA LEU A 355 24.66 -14.08 -9.76
C LEU A 355 26.17 -14.28 -9.92
N ARG A 356 26.97 -13.20 -9.89
CA ARG A 356 28.43 -13.26 -9.99
C ARG A 356 29.03 -13.66 -8.65
N ASP A 357 29.11 -14.97 -8.43
CA ASP A 357 29.61 -15.66 -7.24
C ASP A 357 29.24 -14.93 -5.92
N PRO A 358 27.95 -14.90 -5.56
CA PRO A 358 27.47 -14.17 -4.39
C PRO A 358 27.99 -14.74 -3.07
N THR A 359 28.27 -13.85 -2.11
CA THR A 359 28.69 -14.22 -0.76
C THR A 359 27.51 -14.74 0.05
N ILE A 360 27.55 -16.01 0.46
CA ILE A 360 26.47 -16.69 1.19
C ILE A 360 26.70 -16.76 2.70
N TYR A 361 27.95 -16.66 3.17
CA TYR A 361 28.30 -16.57 4.59
C TYR A 361 29.39 -15.55 4.83
N ARG A 362 29.32 -14.89 5.99
CA ARG A 362 30.37 -14.01 6.51
C ARG A 362 30.72 -14.37 7.93
N CYS A 363 31.94 -14.02 8.32
CA CYS A 363 32.42 -14.14 9.68
C CYS A 363 32.27 -12.79 10.42
N LYS A 364 31.59 -12.78 11.58
CA LYS A 364 31.41 -11.60 12.43
C LYS A 364 31.56 -11.96 13.92
N PRO A 365 32.51 -11.37 14.66
CA PRO A 365 32.69 -11.60 16.09
C PRO A 365 31.71 -10.80 16.94
N GLU A 366 30.42 -11.08 16.75
CA GLU A 366 29.32 -10.46 17.46
C GLU A 366 28.45 -11.56 18.11
N THR A 367 28.07 -11.36 19.36
CA THR A 367 27.18 -12.26 20.10
C THR A 367 25.76 -12.13 19.58
N HIS A 368 25.13 -13.26 19.25
CA HIS A 368 23.73 -13.25 18.81
C HIS A 368 22.77 -13.10 20.01
N PRO A 369 21.76 -12.21 19.98
CA PRO A 369 20.85 -12.00 21.11
C PRO A 369 20.14 -13.27 21.61
N ARG A 370 19.69 -14.12 20.67
CA ARG A 370 18.95 -15.37 20.99
C ARG A 370 19.83 -16.61 21.22
N THR A 371 20.81 -16.88 20.36
CA THR A 371 21.67 -18.09 20.43
C THR A 371 22.98 -17.86 21.18
N GLY A 372 23.22 -16.65 21.68
CA GLY A 372 24.44 -16.27 22.40
C GLY A 372 25.70 -16.59 21.58
N ASN A 373 26.65 -17.25 22.24
CA ASN A 373 27.95 -17.64 21.68
C ASN A 373 27.96 -19.08 21.14
N GLN A 374 26.82 -19.66 20.78
CA GLN A 374 26.77 -21.01 20.20
C GLN A 374 27.33 -21.04 18.78
N TYR A 375 26.96 -20.05 17.97
CA TYR A 375 27.40 -19.88 16.58
C TYR A 375 28.29 -18.65 16.52
N LYS A 376 29.50 -18.79 17.05
CA LYS A 376 30.26 -17.62 17.50
C LYS A 376 30.58 -16.61 16.39
N TYR A 377 30.60 -17.01 15.11
CA TYR A 377 31.08 -16.11 14.06
C TYR A 377 30.44 -16.22 12.69
N VAL A 378 29.75 -17.32 12.32
CA VAL A 378 29.35 -17.52 10.91
C VAL A 378 27.87 -17.25 10.68
N TYR A 379 27.58 -16.17 9.97
CA TYR A 379 26.22 -15.74 9.68
C TYR A 379 25.92 -15.81 8.19
N ARG A 380 24.77 -16.39 7.87
CA ARG A 380 24.27 -16.44 6.50
C ARG A 380 23.91 -15.03 6.03
N LEU A 381 24.26 -14.72 4.78
CA LEU A 381 23.78 -13.50 4.12
C LEU A 381 22.50 -13.78 3.35
N ILE A 382 21.50 -12.92 3.55
CA ILE A 382 20.29 -12.91 2.75
C ILE A 382 20.67 -12.53 1.32
N GLN A 383 20.30 -13.39 0.37
CA GLN A 383 20.42 -13.09 -1.06
C GLN A 383 19.07 -12.57 -1.53
N TYR A 384 19.04 -11.32 -1.98
CA TYR A 384 17.85 -10.68 -2.56
C TYR A 384 17.82 -10.84 -4.07
#